data_AF-A0AAX1VPB7-F1
#
_entry.id   AF-A0AAX1VPB7-F1
#
_cell.length_a   1.000
_cell.length_b   1.000
_cell.length_c   1.000
_cell.angle_alpha   90.00
_cell.angle_beta   90.00
_cell.angle_gamma   90.00
#
_symmetry.space_group_name_H-M   'P 1'
#
loop_
_entity.id
_entity.type
_entity.pdbx_description
1 polymer ?
#
loop_
_entity_poly.entity_id
_entity_poly.type
_entity_poly.pdbx_seq_one_letter_code
_entity_poly.pdbx_strand_id
1 'polypeptide(L)' 'MMILLESERGGLAIDPSDVSAVWVETICGDTWLQIVMKTGASHTRFHCPDIGVDAFDLHRQIVEAAK' A
#
# COMPACT_ATOMS: atom_id res chain seq x y z
N MET A 1 5.02 -8.15 -11.92
CA MET A 1 3.98 -7.13 -12.20
C MET A 1 4.24 -5.98 -11.25
N MET A 2 4.26 -4.72 -11.71
CA MET A 2 4.56 -3.58 -10.83
C MET A 2 3.25 -2.87 -10.48
N ILE A 3 3.00 -2.64 -9.19
CA ILE A 3 1.88 -1.81 -8.73
C ILE A 3 2.41 -0.38 -8.63
N LEU A 4 1.92 0.48 -9.51
CA LEU A 4 2.19 1.91 -9.47
C LEU A 4 1.06 2.59 -8.70
N LEU A 5 1.36 3.06 -7.50
CA LEU A 5 0.51 4.04 -6.84
C LEU A 5 0.88 5.41 -7.36
N GLU A 6 -0.02 6.07 -8.07
CA GLU A 6 0.11 7.49 -8.36
C GLU A 6 -0.82 8.24 -7.41
N SER A 7 -0.27 9.20 -6.65
CA SER A 7 -1.06 10.13 -5.86
C SER A 7 -0.49 11.52 -6.01
N GLU A 8 -1.31 12.55 -5.81
CA GLU A 8 -0.84 13.94 -5.78
C GLU A 8 0.26 14.19 -4.73
N ARG A 9 0.41 13.29 -3.75
CA ARG A 9 1.40 13.35 -2.67
C ARG A 9 2.65 12.51 -2.93
N GLY A 10 2.84 12.03 -4.16
CA GLY A 10 3.98 11.22 -4.56
C GLY A 10 3.59 9.79 -4.91
N GLY A 11 4.25 9.27 -5.93
CA GLY A 11 4.02 7.91 -6.39
C GLY A 11 4.77 6.87 -5.55
N LEU A 12 4.27 5.65 -5.50
CA LEU A 12 4.96 4.50 -4.94
C LEU A 12 4.88 3.35 -5.94
N ALA A 13 6.01 3.03 -6.55
CA ALA A 13 6.16 1.82 -7.34
C ALA A 13 6.56 0.67 -6.40
N ILE A 14 5.75 -0.37 -6.34
CA ILE A 14 5.99 -1.56 -5.53
C ILE A 14 6.00 -2.78 -6.45
N ASP A 15 7.02 -3.63 -6.31
CA ASP A 15 6.93 -5.01 -6.80
C ASP A 15 6.28 -5.86 -5.70
N PRO A 16 5.10 -6.45 -5.91
CA PRO A 16 4.44 -7.33 -4.96
C PRO A 16 5.30 -8.54 -4.56
N SER A 17 6.20 -8.97 -5.44
CA SER A 17 7.15 -10.07 -5.18
C SER A 17 8.16 -9.70 -4.08
N ASP A 18 8.40 -8.41 -3.87
CA ASP A 18 9.31 -7.89 -2.85
C ASP A 18 8.59 -7.53 -1.54
N VAL A 19 7.27 -7.67 -1.48
CA VAL A 19 6.49 -7.45 -0.26
C VAL A 19 6.63 -8.67 0.65
N SER A 20 6.94 -8.40 1.91
CA SER A 20 7.00 -9.40 3.00
C SER A 20 5.68 -9.47 3.76
N ALA A 21 5.09 -8.32 4.06
CA ALA A 21 3.80 -8.22 4.72
C ALA A 21 3.07 -6.94 4.29
N VAL A 22 1.73 -7.02 4.24
CA VAL A 22 0.86 -5.88 3.96
C VAL A 22 -0.39 -6.00 4.81
N TRP A 23 -0.85 -4.90 5.40
CA TRP A 23 -2.11 -4.87 6.16
C TRP A 23 -2.71 -3.47 6.18
N VAL A 24 -4.00 -3.41 6.47
CA VAL A 24 -4.72 -2.15 6.71
C VAL A 24 -4.96 -2.03 8.20
N GLU A 25 -4.63 -0.89 8.78
CA GLU A 25 -4.83 -0.58 10.19
C GLU A 25 -5.63 0.71 10.35
N THR A 26 -6.39 0.83 11.45
CA THR A 26 -7.12 2.05 11.79
C THR A 26 -6.68 2.54 13.16
N ILE A 27 -6.13 3.74 13.21
CA ILE A 27 -5.56 4.35 14.41
C ILE A 27 -6.28 5.68 14.61
N CYS A 28 -6.94 5.85 15.76
CA CYS A 28 -7.65 7.09 16.10
C CYS A 28 -8.67 7.59 15.06
N GLY A 29 -9.26 6.67 14.27
CA GLY A 29 -10.22 6.99 13.21
C GLY A 29 -9.59 7.18 11.83
N ASP A 30 -8.26 7.22 11.75
CA ASP A 30 -7.51 7.30 10.50
C ASP A 30 -7.13 5.90 10.02
N THR A 31 -7.45 5.59 8.77
CA THR A 31 -7.09 4.31 8.14
C THR A 31 -5.78 4.44 7.36
N TRP A 32 -4.89 3.47 7.55
CA TRP A 32 -3.56 3.43 6.94
C TRP A 32 -3.30 2.06 6.32
N LEU A 33 -2.64 2.04 5.17
CA LEU A 33 -2.03 0.87 4.58
C LEU A 33 -0.57 0.81 5.03
N GLN A 34 -0.18 -0.31 5.63
CA GLN A 34 1.20 -0.63 5.93
C GLN A 34 1.75 -1.66 4.96
N ILE A 35 2.96 -1.41 4.47
CA ILE A 35 3.65 -2.26 3.50
C ILE A 35 5.07 -2.46 3.99
N VAL A 36 5.45 -3.71 4.24
CA VAL A 36 6.79 -4.10 4.67
C VAL A 36 7.43 -4.89 3.55
N MET A 37 8.57 -4.41 3.07
CA MET A 37 9.37 -5.04 2.03
C MET A 37 10.28 -6.12 2.63
N LYS A 38 10.66 -7.12 1.83
CA LYS A 38 11.65 -8.16 2.21
C LYS A 38 13.02 -7.58 2.55
N THR A 39 13.34 -6.39 2.04
CA THR A 39 14.56 -5.63 2.38
C THR A 39 14.54 -5.06 3.80
N GLY A 40 13.39 -5.06 4.47
CA GLY A 40 13.17 -4.40 5.76
C GLY A 40 12.68 -2.95 5.66
N ALA A 41 12.59 -2.37 4.45
CA ALA A 41 11.96 -1.08 4.24
C ALA A 41 10.45 -1.16 4.53
N SER A 42 9.88 -0.10 5.11
CA SER A 42 8.44 0.02 5.32
C SER A 42 7.88 1.29 4.70
N HIS A 43 6.66 1.19 4.19
CA HIS A 43 5.95 2.30 3.56
C HIS A 43 4.52 2.36 4.10
N THR A 44 4.09 3.55 4.50
CA THR A 44 2.73 3.83 4.91
C THR A 44 1.99 4.65 3.86
N ARG A 45 0.70 4.37 3.67
CA ARG A 45 -0.19 5.21 2.86
C ARG A 45 -1.48 5.48 3.62
N PHE A 46 -1.84 6.75 3.74
CA PHE A 46 -3.09 7.17 4.35
C PHE A 46 -4.26 6.84 3.41
N HIS A 47 -5.33 6.26 3.93
CA HIS A 47 -6.57 6.06 3.18
C HIS A 47 -7.23 7.41 2.93
N CYS A 48 -7.16 7.88 1.69
CA CYS A 48 -7.80 9.10 1.24
C CYS A 48 -8.28 8.89 -0.20
N PRO A 49 -9.47 8.30 -0.37
CA PRO A 49 -10.06 8.06 -1.70
C PRO A 49 -10.24 9.35 -2.49
N ASP A 50 -10.48 10.48 -1.81
CA ASP A 50 -10.65 11.80 -2.42
C ASP A 50 -9.43 12.24 -3.24
N ILE A 51 -8.24 11.74 -2.92
CA ILE A 51 -6.99 12.00 -3.66
C ILE A 51 -6.46 10.75 -4.36
N GLY A 52 -7.30 9.73 -4.54
CA GLY A 52 -7.00 8.51 -5.29
C GLY A 52 -6.26 7.42 -4.50
N VAL A 53 -6.18 7.52 -3.17
CA VAL A 53 -5.50 6.50 -2.33
C VAL A 53 -6.52 5.67 -1.56
N ASP A 54 -6.93 4.54 -2.13
CA ASP A 54 -7.76 3.56 -1.43
C ASP A 54 -6.91 2.42 -0.84
N ALA A 55 -6.62 2.52 0.46
CA ALA A 55 -5.88 1.51 1.22
C ALA A 55 -6.40 0.06 1.05
N PHE A 56 -7.72 -0.13 0.94
CA PHE A 56 -8.31 -1.48 0.84
C PHE A 56 -8.10 -2.09 -0.53
N ASP A 57 -8.33 -1.29 -1.58
CA ASP A 57 -8.11 -1.74 -2.95
C ASP A 57 -6.62 -2.03 -3.20
N LEU A 58 -5.73 -1.17 -2.68
CA LEU A 58 -4.29 -1.37 -2.75
C LEU A 58 -3.82 -2.62 -2.02
N HIS A 59 -4.31 -2.86 -0.80
CA HIS A 59 -4.06 -4.10 -0.08
C HIS A 59 -4.47 -5.31 -0.92
N ARG A 60 -5.68 -5.29 -1.50
CA ARG A 60 -6.19 -6.36 -2.35
C ARG A 60 -5.30 -6.60 -3.58
N GLN A 61 -4.92 -5.53 -4.29
CA GLN A 61 -4.03 -5.62 -5.45
C GLN A 61 -2.67 -6.23 -5.09
N ILE A 62 -2.07 -5.82 -3.97
CA ILE A 62 -0.78 -6.36 -3.51
C ILE A 62 -0.90 -7.85 -3.18
N VAL A 63 -1.94 -8.25 -2.44
CA VAL A 63 -2.17 -9.65 -2.06
C VAL A 63 -2.47 -10.53 -3.29
N GLU A 64 -3.25 -10.03 -4.25
CA GLU A 64 -3.56 -10.77 -5.48
C GLU A 64 -2.33 -10.93 -6.37
N ALA A 65 -1.47 -9.91 -6.45
CA ALA A 65 -0.30 -9.92 -7.30
C ALA A 65 0.94 -10.62 -6.68
N ALA A 66 0.93 -10.88 -5.36
CA ALA A 66 1.98 -11.64 -4.67
C ALA A 66 1.77 -13.17 -4.73
N LYS A 67 0.69 -13.63 -5.37
CA LYS A 67 0.43 -15.06 -5.67
C LYS A 67 1.19 -15.52 -6.90
#